data_AF-A0A7Z9LD61-F1
#
_entry.id   AF-A0A7Z9LD61-F1
#
_cell.length_a   1.000
_cell.length_b   1.000
_cell.length_c   1.000
_cell.angle_alpha   90.00
_cell.angle_beta   90.00
_cell.angle_gamma   90.00
#
_symmetry.space_group_name_H-M   'P 1'
#
loop_
_entity.id
_entity.type
_entity.pdbx_description
1 polymer ?
#
loop_
_entity_poly.entity_id
_entity_poly.type
_entity_poly.pdbx_seq_one_letter_code
_entity_poly.pdbx_strand_id
1 'polypeptide(L)'
;MRFLFDHLLLAAILLLPLLAWFLLGSPTTGTLPGTGDTPSPVVEPRVDPGAGEETPGVAEIPIGEVPADAGTEQRWLLRTFGSDGSVVSGKPLPLAIGDGSRISSGREGVSEIEVSSSERLQMLLAGDTRLPILLPEKSGELDCIVFDSPPRNVPVSVRFIGFARPFDSEFPGRLFISGETSLPAGTQVRINVTALGRNLDGGIAAVDGPDFSWDSMTSPRNWFGGEYRLRISWRPSGASPEVIREVARLHGEVTGGEDWICEYRLPVGDPATARRQRQEIEEYYSEALKEVTRSRDLLLVAGALARGKRSKLLRDPDRVEEMEAHPFAEDLLTLGRKEKFAFARWRQLIDEKLPQRWQVMGNPDIIPYSEKHPGAARNLQLLFATLYKYARLESTVAYEALGLKRHENDFVANFDWGPETERKQVLERLRNYIDAIEEAVNLDD
;
A
#
# COMPACT_ATOMS: atom_id res chain seq x y z
N MET A 1 -11.27 47.73 -2.15
CA MET A 1 -11.08 46.73 -3.22
C MET A 1 -11.00 45.28 -2.71
N ARG A 2 -10.34 44.97 -1.58
CA ARG A 2 -10.31 43.59 -1.03
C ARG A 2 -11.69 43.06 -0.57
N PHE A 3 -12.51 43.91 0.05
CA PHE A 3 -13.85 43.55 0.53
C PHE A 3 -14.83 43.11 -0.56
N LEU A 4 -14.69 43.65 -1.78
CA LEU A 4 -15.56 43.27 -2.91
C LEU A 4 -15.17 41.89 -3.49
N PHE A 5 -13.90 41.53 -3.40
CA PHE A 5 -13.35 40.29 -3.95
C PHE A 5 -13.75 39.08 -3.09
N ASP A 6 -13.75 39.23 -1.77
CA ASP A 6 -14.13 38.17 -0.83
C ASP A 6 -15.63 37.83 -0.92
N HIS A 7 -16.49 38.82 -1.14
CA HIS A 7 -17.93 38.58 -1.33
C HIS A 7 -18.26 37.96 -2.69
N LEU A 8 -17.52 38.32 -3.75
CA LEU A 8 -17.66 37.67 -5.06
C LEU A 8 -17.18 36.20 -5.03
N LEU A 9 -16.11 35.91 -4.30
CA LEU A 9 -15.61 34.55 -4.12
C LEU A 9 -16.60 33.68 -3.33
N LEU A 10 -17.17 34.22 -2.25
CA LEU A 10 -18.20 33.52 -1.46
C LEU A 10 -19.48 33.27 -2.28
N ALA A 11 -19.90 34.24 -3.08
CA ALA A 11 -21.04 34.08 -3.98
C ALA A 11 -20.78 32.99 -5.04
N ALA A 12 -19.58 32.91 -5.59
CA ALA A 12 -19.20 31.88 -6.56
C ALA A 12 -19.21 30.47 -5.94
N ILE A 13 -18.69 30.31 -4.72
CA ILE A 13 -18.69 29.02 -4.00
C ILE A 13 -20.12 28.53 -3.72
N LEU A 14 -21.05 29.44 -3.45
CA LEU A 14 -22.45 29.09 -3.18
C LEU A 14 -23.28 28.84 -4.45
N LEU A 15 -22.98 29.54 -5.55
CA LEU A 15 -23.77 29.44 -6.79
C LEU A 15 -23.32 28.32 -7.71
N LEU A 16 -22.04 27.93 -7.70
CA LEU A 16 -21.50 26.86 -8.55
C LEU A 16 -22.18 25.49 -8.33
N PRO A 17 -22.49 25.04 -7.09
CA PRO A 17 -23.18 23.77 -6.87
C PRO A 17 -24.64 23.78 -7.37
N LEU A 18 -25.32 24.92 -7.24
CA LEU A 18 -26.70 25.10 -7.73
C LEU A 18 -26.77 25.12 -9.25
N LEU A 19 -25.79 25.75 -9.90
CA LEU A 19 -25.63 25.72 -11.36
C LEU A 19 -25.27 24.33 -11.86
N ALA A 20 -24.40 23.60 -11.15
CA ALA A 20 -24.08 22.22 -11.48
C ALA A 20 -25.31 21.31 -11.37
N TRP A 21 -26.16 21.49 -10.36
CA TRP A 21 -27.43 20.78 -10.22
C TRP A 21 -28.38 21.08 -11.39
N PHE A 22 -28.54 22.35 -11.77
CA PHE A 22 -29.41 22.73 -12.88
C PHE A 22 -28.93 22.25 -14.25
N LEU A 23 -27.61 22.13 -14.45
CA LEU A 23 -27.01 21.74 -15.73
C LEU A 23 -26.84 20.22 -15.89
N LEU A 24 -26.67 19.47 -14.79
CA LEU A 24 -26.40 18.03 -14.84
C LEU A 24 -27.65 17.15 -14.75
N GLY A 25 -28.82 17.73 -14.44
CA GLY A 25 -30.09 17.01 -14.37
C GLY A 25 -30.16 16.05 -13.18
N SER A 26 -31.36 15.91 -12.60
CA SER A 26 -31.61 14.97 -11.50
C SER A 26 -31.30 13.53 -11.93
N PRO A 27 -30.73 12.68 -11.05
CA PRO A 27 -30.64 11.24 -11.33
C PRO A 27 -32.06 10.70 -11.46
N THR A 28 -32.37 10.15 -12.64
CA THR A 28 -33.61 9.44 -12.88
C THR A 28 -33.60 8.14 -12.06
N THR A 29 -34.63 7.97 -11.25
CA THR A 29 -35.04 6.70 -10.66
C THR A 29 -35.34 5.71 -11.79
N GLY A 30 -34.39 4.84 -12.09
CA GLY A 30 -34.51 3.77 -13.08
C GLY A 30 -35.27 2.58 -12.51
N THR A 31 -36.52 2.44 -12.94
CA THR A 31 -37.36 1.26 -12.81
C THR A 31 -36.75 0.06 -13.54
N LEU A 32 -36.71 -1.10 -12.86
CA LEU A 32 -36.33 -2.40 -13.42
C LEU A 32 -37.24 -2.78 -14.61
N PRO A 33 -36.68 -3.22 -15.76
CA PRO A 33 -37.45 -3.89 -16.79
C PRO A 33 -37.33 -5.42 -16.67
N GLY A 34 -38.48 -6.07 -16.45
CA GLY A 34 -38.93 -7.24 -17.21
C GLY A 34 -38.12 -8.53 -17.13
N THR A 35 -38.62 -9.46 -16.30
CA THR A 35 -38.54 -10.90 -16.52
C THR A 35 -38.91 -11.27 -17.96
N GLY A 36 -37.95 -11.83 -18.69
CA GLY A 36 -38.15 -12.47 -20.00
C GLY A 36 -37.65 -13.90 -19.94
N ASP A 37 -38.58 -14.84 -19.99
CA ASP A 37 -38.39 -16.28 -20.11
C ASP A 37 -37.63 -16.66 -21.39
N THR A 38 -36.63 -17.54 -21.28
CA THR A 38 -36.45 -18.77 -22.12
C THR A 38 -35.22 -19.57 -21.63
N PRO A 39 -35.14 -20.91 -21.89
CA PRO A 39 -34.77 -21.89 -20.87
C PRO A 39 -33.35 -22.45 -21.04
N SER A 40 -32.81 -22.96 -19.94
CA SER A 40 -31.58 -23.77 -19.92
C SER A 40 -31.84 -25.17 -20.51
N PRO A 41 -30.95 -25.72 -21.37
CA PRO A 41 -31.09 -27.09 -21.82
C PRO A 41 -30.66 -28.06 -20.71
N VAL A 42 -31.59 -28.93 -20.34
CA VAL A 42 -31.36 -30.14 -19.54
C VAL A 42 -30.53 -31.11 -20.37
N VAL A 43 -29.37 -31.53 -19.86
CA VAL A 43 -28.63 -32.68 -20.38
C VAL A 43 -28.67 -33.75 -19.30
N GLU A 44 -29.46 -34.80 -19.55
CA GLU A 44 -29.44 -36.03 -18.76
C GLU A 44 -28.13 -36.82 -18.97
N PRO A 45 -27.59 -37.51 -17.96
CA PRO A 45 -26.39 -38.32 -18.09
C PRO A 45 -26.75 -39.68 -18.69
N ARG A 46 -25.99 -40.11 -19.70
CA ARG A 46 -26.05 -41.49 -20.21
C ARG A 46 -24.70 -42.16 -20.02
N VAL A 47 -24.71 -43.20 -19.19
CA VAL A 47 -23.62 -44.15 -18.91
C VAL A 47 -23.67 -45.27 -19.96
N ASP A 48 -22.53 -45.66 -20.53
CA ASP A 48 -22.09 -47.07 -20.68
C ASP A 48 -20.73 -47.22 -21.45
N PRO A 49 -20.04 -48.40 -21.43
CA PRO A 49 -18.62 -48.49 -21.04
C PRO A 49 -17.64 -48.98 -22.14
N GLY A 50 -16.34 -48.80 -21.86
CA GLY A 50 -15.32 -49.84 -22.11
C GLY A 50 -14.23 -49.60 -23.17
N ALA A 51 -13.01 -50.05 -22.81
CA ALA A 51 -11.74 -50.19 -23.56
C ALA A 51 -10.92 -48.90 -23.75
N GLY A 52 -9.68 -48.75 -23.27
CA GLY A 52 -8.68 -49.72 -22.83
C GLY A 52 -7.43 -49.58 -23.71
N GLU A 53 -6.47 -48.74 -23.33
CA GLU A 53 -5.10 -48.81 -23.84
C GLU A 53 -4.13 -48.21 -22.81
N GLU A 54 -3.20 -49.05 -22.36
CA GLU A 54 -2.19 -48.78 -21.34
C GLU A 54 -1.00 -48.01 -21.93
N THR A 55 -0.45 -47.06 -21.17
CA THR A 55 0.98 -46.72 -21.26
C THR A 55 1.47 -46.22 -19.88
N PRO A 56 2.72 -46.51 -19.49
CA PRO A 56 3.07 -46.72 -18.09
C PRO A 56 3.66 -45.50 -17.37
N GLY A 57 3.19 -45.28 -16.14
CA GLY A 57 4.03 -45.07 -14.95
C GLY A 57 4.56 -43.66 -14.66
N VAL A 58 3.72 -42.80 -14.07
CA VAL A 58 4.16 -41.81 -13.07
C VAL A 58 3.27 -42.01 -11.84
N ALA A 59 3.87 -42.27 -10.68
CA ALA A 59 3.14 -42.51 -9.45
C ALA A 59 2.48 -41.20 -8.97
N GLU A 60 1.16 -41.10 -9.10
CA GLU A 60 0.35 -40.07 -8.45
C GLU A 60 0.12 -40.43 -6.98
N ILE A 61 0.51 -39.51 -6.10
CA ILE A 61 0.18 -39.51 -4.68
C ILE A 61 -1.35 -39.32 -4.57
N PRO A 62 -2.08 -40.09 -3.75
CA PRO A 62 -3.53 -40.08 -3.77
C PRO A 62 -4.08 -38.71 -3.32
N ILE A 63 -4.71 -38.00 -4.25
CA ILE A 63 -5.57 -36.86 -3.95
C ILE A 63 -6.85 -37.45 -3.34
N GLY A 64 -6.95 -37.39 -2.01
CA GLY A 64 -8.18 -37.72 -1.31
C GLY A 64 -9.32 -36.81 -1.77
N GLU A 65 -10.47 -37.41 -2.03
CA GLU A 65 -11.72 -36.74 -2.39
C GLU A 65 -12.00 -35.58 -1.42
N VAL A 66 -12.14 -34.37 -1.98
CA VAL A 66 -12.61 -33.19 -1.25
C VAL A 66 -14.13 -33.34 -1.06
N PRO A 67 -14.65 -33.41 0.17
CA PRO A 67 -16.09 -33.39 0.37
C PRO A 67 -16.62 -32.02 -0.05
N ALA A 68 -17.59 -32.03 -0.95
CA ALA A 68 -18.37 -30.87 -1.32
C ALA A 68 -19.28 -30.45 -0.15
N ASP A 69 -18.75 -29.63 0.77
CA ASP A 69 -19.43 -28.46 1.40
C ASP A 69 -18.51 -27.71 2.39
N ALA A 70 -17.21 -27.54 2.07
CA ALA A 70 -16.27 -26.85 2.95
C ALA A 70 -16.37 -25.33 2.75
N GLY A 71 -17.05 -24.62 3.67
CA GLY A 71 -16.83 -23.18 3.82
C GLY A 71 -15.33 -22.93 3.93
N THR A 72 -14.78 -22.02 3.12
CA THR A 72 -13.33 -21.79 2.98
C THR A 72 -12.66 -21.61 4.34
N GLU A 73 -11.93 -22.64 4.80
CA GLU A 73 -11.11 -22.57 5.99
C GLU A 73 -10.04 -21.49 5.80
N GLN A 74 -9.97 -20.54 6.73
CA GLN A 74 -8.96 -19.50 6.72
C GLN A 74 -7.78 -19.91 7.58
N ARG A 75 -6.57 -19.64 7.09
CA ARG A 75 -5.32 -19.92 7.80
C ARG A 75 -4.69 -18.63 8.31
N TRP A 76 -4.45 -18.56 9.60
CA TRP A 76 -3.88 -17.41 10.27
C TRP A 76 -2.58 -17.80 10.99
N LEU A 77 -1.49 -17.09 10.66
CA LEU A 77 -0.24 -17.21 11.39
C LEU A 77 -0.30 -16.33 12.65
N LEU A 78 -0.56 -16.94 13.79
CA LEU A 78 -0.58 -16.27 15.09
C LEU A 78 0.84 -16.09 15.61
N ARG A 79 1.19 -14.85 15.92
CA ARG A 79 2.45 -14.48 16.59
C ARG A 79 2.12 -13.78 17.90
N THR A 80 2.74 -14.24 18.98
CA THR A 80 2.54 -13.65 20.31
C THR A 80 3.77 -12.88 20.73
N PHE A 81 3.55 -11.66 21.24
CA PHE A 81 4.58 -10.77 21.72
C PHE A 81 4.42 -10.48 23.21
N GLY A 82 5.56 -10.38 23.90
CA GLY A 82 5.64 -9.83 25.24
C GLY A 82 5.45 -8.31 25.24
N SER A 83 5.30 -7.71 26.42
CA SER A 83 5.17 -6.26 26.58
C SER A 83 6.40 -5.47 26.13
N ASP A 84 7.56 -6.14 26.05
CA ASP A 84 8.80 -5.57 25.55
C ASP A 84 8.90 -5.57 24.02
N GLY A 85 8.00 -6.30 23.33
CA GLY A 85 7.98 -6.47 21.89
C GLY A 85 8.70 -7.72 21.39
N SER A 86 9.23 -8.56 22.29
CA SER A 86 9.86 -9.84 21.92
C SER A 86 8.82 -10.90 21.58
N VAL A 87 9.12 -11.78 20.62
CA VAL A 87 8.26 -12.95 20.32
C VAL A 87 8.35 -13.93 21.48
N VAL A 88 7.20 -14.37 22.00
CA VAL A 88 7.10 -15.28 23.14
C VAL A 88 6.27 -16.51 22.79
N SER A 89 6.66 -17.68 23.32
CA SER A 89 5.93 -18.93 23.16
C SER A 89 5.16 -19.29 24.43
N GLY A 90 3.99 -19.92 24.27
CA GLY A 90 3.20 -20.46 25.38
C GLY A 90 2.56 -19.41 26.30
N LYS A 91 2.62 -18.12 25.95
CA LYS A 91 1.93 -17.07 26.69
C LYS A 91 0.42 -17.21 26.48
N PRO A 92 -0.40 -17.33 27.55
CA PRO A 92 -1.84 -17.43 27.40
C PRO A 92 -2.39 -16.15 26.76
N LEU A 93 -3.14 -16.31 25.68
CA LEU A 93 -3.84 -15.21 25.01
C LEU A 93 -5.28 -15.14 25.54
N PRO A 94 -5.85 -13.93 25.71
CA PRO A 94 -7.27 -13.75 26.02
C PRO A 94 -8.12 -13.95 24.75
N LEU A 95 -7.90 -15.06 24.05
CA LEU A 95 -8.61 -15.47 22.85
C LEU A 95 -9.24 -16.83 23.11
N ALA A 96 -10.53 -16.95 22.83
CA ALA A 96 -11.21 -18.22 22.72
C ALA A 96 -11.47 -18.52 21.26
N ILE A 97 -11.36 -19.79 20.89
CA ILE A 97 -11.67 -20.25 19.54
C ILE A 97 -12.87 -21.19 19.62
N GLY A 98 -13.86 -20.96 18.76
CA GLY A 98 -15.06 -21.77 18.69
C GLY A 98 -14.82 -23.18 18.16
N ASP A 99 -15.82 -24.05 18.34
CA ASP A 99 -15.77 -25.45 17.92
C ASP A 99 -15.43 -25.57 16.42
N GLY A 100 -14.52 -26.50 16.10
CA GLY A 100 -14.06 -26.78 14.72
C GLY A 100 -12.75 -26.09 14.33
N SER A 101 -12.34 -25.02 15.01
CA SER A 101 -11.04 -24.40 14.78
C SER A 101 -9.91 -25.15 15.47
N ARG A 102 -8.69 -25.07 14.91
CA ARG A 102 -7.53 -25.80 15.41
C ARG A 102 -6.35 -24.85 15.57
N ILE A 103 -5.63 -25.00 16.69
CA ILE A 103 -4.31 -24.39 16.86
C ILE A 103 -3.29 -25.50 16.70
N SER A 104 -2.43 -25.38 15.69
CA SER A 104 -1.25 -26.22 15.54
C SER A 104 -0.03 -25.44 16.02
N SER A 105 0.82 -26.13 16.80
CA SER A 105 2.10 -25.56 17.23
C SER A 105 3.01 -25.42 16.01
N GLY A 106 3.39 -24.18 15.67
CA GLY A 106 4.36 -23.89 14.62
C GLY A 106 5.79 -23.81 15.16
N ARG A 107 6.67 -23.11 14.42
CA ARG A 107 8.05 -22.82 14.87
C ARG A 107 8.02 -21.89 16.10
N GLU A 108 9.12 -21.82 16.85
CA GLU A 108 9.24 -21.04 18.11
C GLU A 108 8.46 -19.71 18.10
N GLY A 109 7.40 -19.61 18.90
CA GLY A 109 6.61 -18.38 19.08
C GLY A 109 5.58 -18.05 17.99
N VAL A 110 5.48 -18.86 16.94
CA VAL A 110 4.47 -18.76 15.88
C VAL A 110 3.57 -20.00 15.94
N SER A 111 2.27 -19.80 16.05
CA SER A 111 1.27 -20.86 15.95
C SER A 111 0.45 -20.66 14.69
N GLU A 112 -0.05 -21.74 14.10
CA GLU A 112 -1.00 -21.64 13.01
C GLU A 112 -2.40 -21.90 13.57
N ILE A 113 -3.34 -21.05 13.17
CA ILE A 113 -4.74 -21.16 13.54
C ILE A 113 -5.54 -21.38 12.26
N GLU A 114 -6.24 -22.50 12.21
CA GLU A 114 -7.28 -22.75 11.21
C GLU A 114 -8.61 -22.29 11.78
N VAL A 115 -9.23 -21.29 11.15
CA VAL A 115 -10.51 -20.72 11.57
C VAL A 115 -11.54 -21.00 10.48
N SER A 116 -12.54 -21.82 10.82
CA SER A 116 -13.71 -22.04 9.96
C SER A 116 -14.73 -20.91 10.21
N SER A 117 -14.91 -20.02 9.23
CA SER A 117 -15.80 -18.83 9.23
C SER A 117 -15.51 -17.71 10.27
N SER A 118 -15.84 -16.47 9.90
CA SER A 118 -15.48 -15.20 10.55
C SER A 118 -16.07 -14.94 11.94
N GLU A 119 -16.83 -15.86 12.53
CA GLU A 119 -17.54 -15.68 13.81
C GLU A 119 -16.95 -16.49 14.97
N ARG A 120 -15.82 -17.20 14.78
CA ARG A 120 -15.33 -18.17 15.77
C ARG A 120 -14.13 -17.73 16.59
N LEU A 121 -13.45 -16.64 16.25
CA LEU A 121 -12.45 -16.05 17.15
C LEU A 121 -13.15 -15.08 18.11
N GLN A 122 -12.97 -15.29 19.41
CA GLN A 122 -13.60 -14.48 20.44
C GLN A 122 -12.54 -13.89 21.35
N MET A 123 -12.64 -12.59 21.63
CA MET A 123 -11.85 -11.93 22.66
C MET A 123 -12.49 -12.14 24.03
N LEU A 124 -11.68 -12.54 25.01
CA LEU A 124 -12.09 -12.71 26.40
C LEU A 124 -11.80 -11.43 27.20
N LEU A 125 -12.82 -10.86 27.83
CA LEU A 125 -12.68 -9.72 28.74
C LEU A 125 -12.57 -10.19 30.21
N ALA A 126 -12.25 -9.27 31.13
CA ALA A 126 -11.98 -9.57 32.53
C ALA A 126 -13.16 -10.19 33.32
N GLY A 127 -14.39 -10.15 32.78
CA GLY A 127 -15.61 -10.69 33.40
C GLY A 127 -16.26 -11.85 32.65
N ASP A 128 -15.49 -12.71 31.97
CA ASP A 128 -15.97 -13.82 31.11
C ASP A 128 -16.84 -13.40 29.90
N THR A 129 -17.03 -12.09 29.69
CA THR A 129 -17.65 -11.55 28.48
C THR A 129 -16.82 -11.93 27.25
N ARG A 130 -17.49 -12.50 26.25
CA ARG A 130 -16.89 -12.90 24.97
C ARG A 130 -17.35 -11.97 23.87
N LEU A 131 -16.40 -11.33 23.19
CA LEU A 131 -16.69 -10.48 22.04
C LEU A 131 -16.23 -11.16 20.74
N PRO A 132 -17.10 -11.31 19.73
CA PRO A 132 -16.67 -11.86 18.45
C PRO A 132 -15.68 -10.92 17.76
N ILE A 133 -14.58 -11.47 17.26
CA ILE A 133 -13.62 -10.77 16.39
C ILE A 133 -13.91 -11.23 14.96
N LEU A 134 -14.38 -10.33 14.10
CA LEU A 134 -14.59 -10.68 12.70
C LEU A 134 -13.26 -10.54 11.96
N LEU A 135 -12.53 -11.66 11.85
CA LEU A 135 -11.31 -11.72 11.05
C LEU A 135 -11.61 -11.39 9.58
N PRO A 136 -10.67 -10.75 8.87
CA PRO A 136 -10.76 -10.57 7.42
C PRO A 136 -11.06 -11.87 6.67
N GLU A 137 -11.69 -11.77 5.50
CA GLU A 137 -12.11 -12.95 4.73
C GLU A 137 -10.95 -13.80 4.18
N LYS A 138 -9.74 -13.23 4.13
CA LYS A 138 -8.54 -13.86 3.58
C LYS A 138 -7.61 -14.31 4.70
N SER A 139 -6.90 -15.41 4.44
CA SER A 139 -5.77 -15.86 5.25
C SER A 139 -4.75 -14.75 5.47
N GLY A 140 -4.03 -14.82 6.58
CA GLY A 140 -3.14 -13.74 6.97
C GLY A 140 -2.30 -14.03 8.21
N GLU A 141 -1.87 -12.95 8.84
CA GLU A 141 -1.07 -12.94 10.06
C GLU A 141 -1.86 -12.28 11.19
N LEU A 142 -1.75 -12.83 12.40
CA LEU A 142 -2.36 -12.28 13.60
C LEU A 142 -1.27 -11.96 14.62
N ASP A 143 -1.00 -10.67 14.80
CA ASP A 143 -0.01 -10.15 15.75
C ASP A 143 -0.70 -9.83 17.09
N CYS A 144 -0.36 -10.59 18.13
CA CYS A 144 -0.98 -10.50 19.45
C CYS A 144 0.02 -10.05 20.51
N ILE A 145 -0.30 -9.03 21.30
CA ILE A 145 0.54 -8.54 22.40
C ILE A 145 -0.25 -8.58 23.69
N VAL A 146 0.37 -9.12 24.74
CA VAL A 146 -0.21 -9.19 26.09
C VAL A 146 0.66 -8.39 27.07
N PHE A 147 0.03 -7.46 27.79
CA PHE A 147 0.68 -6.61 28.78
C PHE A 147 0.44 -7.15 30.19
N ASP A 148 1.51 -7.65 30.84
CA ASP A 148 1.42 -8.27 32.18
C ASP A 148 1.25 -7.23 33.29
N SER A 149 1.64 -5.99 33.04
CA SER A 149 1.56 -4.88 33.99
C SER A 149 1.20 -3.61 33.25
N PRO A 150 -0.06 -3.46 32.82
CA PRO A 150 -0.48 -2.29 32.07
C PRO A 150 -0.43 -1.05 32.99
N PRO A 151 -0.15 0.14 32.43
CA PRO A 151 -0.06 1.36 33.21
C PRO A 151 -1.39 1.64 33.92
N ARG A 152 -1.29 2.16 35.15
CA ARG A 152 -2.44 2.62 35.94
C ARG A 152 -2.57 4.13 35.79
N ASN A 153 -3.76 4.67 36.08
CA ASN A 153 -4.05 6.11 35.98
C ASN A 153 -3.76 6.67 34.57
N VAL A 154 -4.23 5.95 33.57
CA VAL A 154 -4.22 6.31 32.15
C VAL A 154 -5.66 6.26 31.62
N PRO A 155 -5.99 6.92 30.49
CA PRO A 155 -7.37 6.92 30.01
C PRO A 155 -7.87 5.50 29.72
N VAL A 156 -7.00 4.63 29.22
CA VAL A 156 -7.25 3.20 29.02
C VAL A 156 -5.99 2.42 29.40
N SER A 157 -6.14 1.43 30.28
CA SER A 157 -5.13 0.46 30.68
C SER A 157 -5.28 -0.80 29.82
N VAL A 158 -4.53 -0.86 28.71
CA VAL A 158 -4.64 -1.93 27.71
C VAL A 158 -3.94 -3.19 28.20
N ARG A 159 -4.67 -4.31 28.20
CA ARG A 159 -4.14 -5.63 28.56
C ARG A 159 -3.76 -6.46 27.35
N PHE A 160 -4.45 -6.25 26.23
CA PHE A 160 -4.26 -7.03 25.03
C PHE A 160 -4.52 -6.21 23.77
N ILE A 161 -3.68 -6.42 22.77
CA ILE A 161 -3.83 -5.90 21.42
C ILE A 161 -3.71 -7.08 20.46
N GLY A 162 -4.62 -7.19 19.50
CA GLY A 162 -4.50 -8.10 18.38
C GLY A 162 -4.64 -7.36 17.07
N PHE A 163 -3.79 -7.69 16.10
CA PHE A 163 -3.79 -7.10 14.78
C PHE A 163 -3.77 -8.18 13.70
N ALA A 164 -4.93 -8.40 13.08
CA ALA A 164 -5.11 -9.35 12.00
C ALA A 164 -4.88 -8.65 10.65
N ARG A 165 -3.90 -9.12 9.88
CA ARG A 165 -3.50 -8.58 8.58
C ARG A 165 -3.61 -9.66 7.52
N PRO A 166 -4.43 -9.49 6.46
CA PRO A 166 -4.40 -10.36 5.29
C PRO A 166 -3.01 -10.40 4.66
N PHE A 167 -2.65 -11.52 4.02
CA PHE A 167 -1.45 -11.55 3.17
C PHE A 167 -1.58 -10.64 1.94
N ASP A 168 -2.81 -10.50 1.46
CA ASP A 168 -3.17 -9.63 0.34
C ASP A 168 -3.51 -8.22 0.84
N SER A 169 -2.65 -7.25 0.51
CA SER A 169 -2.76 -5.86 0.96
C SER A 169 -3.96 -5.09 0.40
N GLU A 170 -4.65 -5.63 -0.62
CA GLU A 170 -5.89 -5.04 -1.14
C GLU A 170 -7.04 -5.16 -0.13
N PHE A 171 -6.93 -6.09 0.82
CA PHE A 171 -7.95 -6.31 1.86
C PHE A 171 -7.61 -5.57 3.16
N PRO A 172 -8.61 -5.00 3.84
CA PRO A 172 -8.40 -4.32 5.10
C PRO A 172 -8.00 -5.30 6.21
N GLY A 173 -7.03 -4.89 7.03
CA GLY A 173 -6.75 -5.53 8.32
C GLY A 173 -7.79 -5.19 9.39
N ARG A 174 -7.62 -5.79 10.57
CA ARG A 174 -8.50 -5.62 11.74
C ARG A 174 -7.65 -5.45 13.01
N LEU A 175 -7.78 -4.32 13.69
CA LEU A 175 -7.12 -4.03 14.96
C LEU A 175 -8.14 -4.09 16.08
N PHE A 176 -7.86 -4.89 17.10
CA PHE A 176 -8.70 -5.02 18.28
C PHE A 176 -7.90 -4.89 19.57
N ILE A 177 -8.52 -4.27 20.56
CA ILE A 177 -7.90 -3.88 21.83
C ILE A 177 -8.85 -4.28 22.95
N SER A 178 -8.31 -4.84 24.03
CA SER A 178 -9.03 -4.97 25.30
C SER A 178 -8.20 -4.50 26.48
N GLY A 179 -8.92 -4.02 27.50
CA GLY A 179 -8.32 -3.52 28.72
C GLY A 179 -9.37 -3.03 29.69
N GLU A 180 -8.95 -2.14 30.58
CA GLU A 180 -9.81 -1.48 31.54
C GLU A 180 -9.72 0.03 31.34
N THR A 181 -10.79 0.74 31.61
CA THR A 181 -10.82 2.19 31.56
C THR A 181 -11.31 2.74 32.88
N SER A 182 -10.71 3.84 33.29
CA SER A 182 -11.15 4.59 34.45
C SER A 182 -11.99 5.82 34.08
N LEU A 183 -12.26 6.00 32.78
CA LEU A 183 -13.14 7.05 32.29
C LEU A 183 -14.61 6.64 32.49
N PRO A 184 -15.50 7.60 32.79
CA PRO A 184 -16.92 7.32 32.91
C PRO A 184 -17.55 6.94 31.56
N ALA A 185 -18.65 6.19 31.64
CA ALA A 185 -19.45 5.84 30.47
C ALA A 185 -19.93 7.09 29.72
N GLY A 186 -20.04 6.99 28.40
CA GLY A 186 -20.35 8.12 27.50
C GLY A 186 -19.14 8.98 27.12
N THR A 187 -17.93 8.67 27.62
CA THR A 187 -16.70 9.29 27.13
C THR A 187 -16.28 8.71 25.78
N GLN A 188 -15.53 9.50 25.01
CA GLN A 188 -14.91 9.07 23.77
C GLN A 188 -13.39 9.20 23.87
N VAL A 189 -12.67 8.14 23.55
CA VAL A 189 -11.22 8.15 23.42
C VAL A 189 -10.82 8.05 21.96
N ARG A 190 -9.74 8.74 21.59
CA ARG A 190 -9.13 8.63 20.27
C ARG A 190 -8.03 7.60 20.30
N ILE A 191 -8.01 6.73 19.31
CA ILE A 191 -6.98 5.72 19.10
C ILE A 191 -6.24 6.09 17.82
N ASN A 192 -4.91 6.13 17.86
CA ASN A 192 -4.08 6.32 16.68
C ASN A 192 -2.96 5.28 16.65
N VAL A 193 -2.76 4.66 15.49
CA VAL A 193 -1.64 3.79 15.18
C VAL A 193 -0.64 4.61 14.41
N THR A 194 0.56 4.75 14.96
CA THR A 194 1.63 5.55 14.38
C THR A 194 2.87 4.71 14.13
N ALA A 195 3.55 4.96 13.02
CA ALA A 195 4.88 4.41 12.75
C ALA A 195 5.69 5.42 11.93
N LEU A 196 7.01 5.42 12.10
CA LEU A 196 7.92 6.32 11.38
C LEU A 196 7.48 7.80 11.46
N GLY A 197 7.00 8.22 12.64
CA GLY A 197 6.52 9.59 12.89
C GLY A 197 5.21 9.98 12.22
N ARG A 198 4.51 9.04 11.56
CA ARG A 198 3.25 9.28 10.83
C ARG A 198 2.08 8.56 11.47
N ASN A 199 0.89 9.15 11.33
CA ASN A 199 -0.36 8.47 11.66
C ASN A 199 -0.76 7.58 10.49
N LEU A 200 -0.88 6.28 10.74
CA LEU A 200 -1.25 5.31 9.72
C LEU A 200 -2.74 4.99 9.83
N ASP A 201 -3.26 4.74 11.02
CA ASP A 201 -4.64 4.33 11.21
C ASP A 201 -5.18 4.76 12.59
N GLY A 202 -6.47 4.56 12.84
CA GLY A 202 -7.07 4.93 14.11
C GLY A 202 -8.57 5.17 14.03
N GLY A 203 -9.13 5.58 15.17
CA GLY A 203 -10.55 5.83 15.28
C GLY A 203 -10.93 6.43 16.61
N ILE A 204 -12.23 6.41 16.88
CA ILE A 204 -12.81 6.84 18.14
C ILE A 204 -13.48 5.62 18.78
N ALA A 205 -13.19 5.38 20.06
CA ALA A 205 -13.87 4.38 20.86
C ALA A 205 -14.77 5.07 21.88
N ALA A 206 -16.01 4.61 21.98
CA ALA A 206 -16.90 5.00 23.08
C ALA A 206 -16.56 4.14 24.31
N VAL A 207 -16.68 4.74 25.48
CA VAL A 207 -16.56 4.04 26.76
C VAL A 207 -17.97 3.76 27.26
N ASP A 208 -18.31 2.49 27.41
CA ASP A 208 -19.63 2.05 27.87
C ASP A 208 -19.63 1.55 29.33
N GLY A 209 -18.45 1.28 29.88
CA GLY A 209 -18.27 0.73 31.21
C GLY A 209 -16.81 0.62 31.62
N PRO A 210 -16.50 -0.08 32.73
CA PRO A 210 -15.14 -0.25 33.22
C PRO A 210 -14.29 -1.15 32.33
N ASP A 211 -14.92 -2.09 31.61
CA ASP A 211 -14.26 -2.89 30.58
C ASP A 211 -14.13 -2.06 29.30
N PHE A 212 -12.91 -2.01 28.77
CA PHE A 212 -12.64 -1.34 27.51
C PHE A 212 -12.45 -2.38 26.40
N SER A 213 -13.18 -2.20 25.31
CA SER A 213 -12.91 -2.93 24.07
C SER A 213 -13.02 -1.99 22.88
N TRP A 214 -12.16 -2.17 21.90
CA TRP A 214 -12.26 -1.48 20.62
C TRP A 214 -11.89 -2.44 19.51
N ASP A 215 -12.64 -2.40 18.42
CA ASP A 215 -12.44 -3.26 17.27
C ASP A 215 -12.74 -2.44 16.01
N SER A 216 -11.77 -2.33 15.12
CA SER A 216 -11.88 -1.54 13.90
C SER A 216 -11.18 -2.20 12.72
N MET A 217 -11.80 -2.07 11.55
CA MET A 217 -11.11 -2.30 10.29
C MET A 217 -10.08 -1.19 10.07
N THR A 218 -8.92 -1.57 9.56
CA THR A 218 -7.86 -0.65 9.13
C THR A 218 -7.96 -0.39 7.62
N SER A 219 -7.47 0.73 7.12
CA SER A 219 -7.43 0.95 5.67
C SER A 219 -6.53 -0.10 4.98
N PRO A 220 -6.92 -0.62 3.81
CA PRO A 220 -6.09 -1.50 2.99
C PRO A 220 -4.74 -0.86 2.69
N ARG A 221 -3.65 -1.56 3.01
CA ARG A 221 -2.27 -1.09 2.78
C ARG A 221 -1.26 -2.22 2.98
N ASN A 222 -0.07 -1.99 2.44
CA ASN A 222 1.13 -2.78 2.70
C ASN A 222 1.69 -2.47 4.11
N TRP A 223 1.15 -3.13 5.13
CA TRP A 223 1.72 -3.10 6.48
C TRP A 223 3.13 -3.70 6.47
N PHE A 224 4.07 -3.00 7.09
CA PHE A 224 5.48 -3.39 7.13
C PHE A 224 5.89 -3.85 8.52
N GLY A 225 6.90 -4.70 8.59
CA GLY A 225 7.46 -5.24 9.80
C GLY A 225 8.21 -4.15 10.56
N GLY A 226 7.97 -4.05 11.87
CA GLY A 226 8.61 -3.05 12.73
C GLY A 226 7.83 -2.76 14.01
N GLU A 227 8.32 -1.78 14.76
CA GLU A 227 7.65 -1.30 15.97
C GLU A 227 6.73 -0.11 15.64
N TYR A 228 5.43 -0.32 15.86
CA TYR A 228 4.41 0.71 15.77
C TYR A 228 4.08 1.20 17.18
N ARG A 229 3.46 2.36 17.28
CA ARG A 229 2.91 2.89 18.53
C ARG A 229 1.41 3.06 18.43
N LEU A 230 0.70 2.46 19.36
CA LEU A 230 -0.70 2.69 19.60
C LEU A 230 -0.84 3.81 20.65
N ARG A 231 -1.32 4.98 20.25
CA ARG A 231 -1.62 6.09 21.15
C ARG A 231 -3.11 6.15 21.43
N ILE A 232 -3.49 6.10 22.70
CA ILE A 232 -4.87 6.32 23.16
C ILE A 232 -4.90 7.67 23.88
N SER A 233 -5.81 8.56 23.48
CA SER A 233 -5.92 9.89 24.08
C SER A 233 -7.36 10.29 24.35
N TRP A 234 -7.62 10.83 25.53
CA TRP A 234 -8.87 11.49 25.88
C TRP A 234 -8.66 13.00 25.97
N ARG A 235 -9.58 13.78 25.38
CA ARG A 235 -9.51 15.24 25.34
C ARG A 235 -10.62 15.84 26.21
N PRO A 236 -10.30 16.54 27.30
CA PRO A 236 -11.31 17.20 28.13
C PRO A 236 -12.13 18.24 27.36
N SER A 237 -11.51 18.96 26.41
CA SER A 237 -12.17 20.01 25.61
C SER A 237 -13.28 19.51 24.69
N GLY A 238 -13.31 18.21 24.38
CA GLY A 238 -14.36 17.59 23.58
C GLY A 238 -15.45 16.90 24.42
N ALA A 239 -15.34 16.91 25.75
CA ALA A 239 -16.27 16.23 26.64
C ALA A 239 -17.37 17.18 27.16
N SER A 240 -18.52 16.62 27.53
CA SER A 240 -19.58 17.41 28.17
C SER A 240 -19.15 17.86 29.59
N PRO A 241 -19.70 18.97 30.12
CA PRO A 241 -19.41 19.41 31.48
C PRO A 241 -19.68 18.35 32.55
N GLU A 242 -20.67 17.48 32.36
CA GLU A 242 -21.02 16.38 33.25
C GLU A 242 -19.88 15.35 33.30
N VAL A 243 -19.38 14.95 32.13
CA VAL A 243 -18.27 14.02 31.99
C VAL A 243 -17.00 14.60 32.61
N ILE A 244 -16.70 15.88 32.38
CA ILE A 244 -15.53 16.55 32.97
C ILE A 244 -15.63 16.55 34.49
N ARG A 245 -16.79 16.89 35.07
CA ARG A 245 -17.02 16.85 36.52
C ARG A 245 -16.85 15.44 37.08
N GLU A 246 -17.34 14.43 36.37
CA GLU A 246 -17.25 13.04 36.81
C GLU A 246 -15.82 12.50 36.76
N VAL A 247 -15.07 12.80 35.70
CA VAL A 247 -13.63 12.47 35.64
C VAL A 247 -12.88 13.20 36.76
N ALA A 248 -13.17 14.49 36.99
CA ALA A 248 -12.53 15.26 38.06
C ALA A 248 -12.85 14.71 39.46
N ARG A 249 -14.06 14.19 39.67
CA ARG A 249 -14.47 13.51 40.90
C ARG A 249 -13.71 12.22 41.13
N LEU A 250 -13.48 11.44 40.08
CA LEU A 250 -12.83 10.12 40.15
C LEU A 250 -11.30 10.23 40.24
N HIS A 251 -10.69 11.25 39.62
CA HIS A 251 -9.23 11.32 39.38
C HIS A 251 -8.54 12.59 39.91
N GLY A 252 -9.28 13.55 40.48
CA GLY A 252 -8.76 14.86 40.88
C GLY A 252 -8.86 15.91 39.77
N GLU A 253 -8.40 17.15 39.99
CA GLU A 253 -8.46 18.21 38.97
C GLU A 253 -7.74 17.79 37.69
N VAL A 254 -8.52 17.43 36.67
CA VAL A 254 -8.03 17.40 35.29
C VAL A 254 -7.85 18.85 34.89
N THR A 255 -6.61 19.32 34.85
CA THR A 255 -6.29 20.66 34.37
C THR A 255 -6.88 20.82 32.97
N GLY A 256 -7.92 21.67 32.87
CA GLY A 256 -8.65 21.90 31.63
C GLY A 256 -7.71 22.46 30.56
N GLY A 257 -7.12 21.58 29.76
CA GLY A 257 -6.19 21.96 28.70
C GLY A 257 -5.29 20.83 28.21
N GLU A 258 -4.92 19.87 29.07
CA GLU A 258 -3.99 18.80 28.69
C GLU A 258 -4.74 17.52 28.26
N ASP A 259 -4.37 17.00 27.08
CA ASP A 259 -4.85 15.70 26.61
C ASP A 259 -4.32 14.60 27.54
N TRP A 260 -5.19 13.74 28.04
CA TRP A 260 -4.75 12.55 28.78
C TRP A 260 -4.35 11.48 27.78
N ILE A 261 -3.06 11.12 27.74
CA ILE A 261 -2.48 10.25 26.70
C ILE A 261 -1.79 9.04 27.34
N CYS A 262 -1.96 7.87 26.73
CA CYS A 262 -1.10 6.71 26.94
C CYS A 262 -0.64 6.11 25.61
N GLU A 263 0.55 5.51 25.60
CA GLU A 263 1.15 4.88 24.43
C GLU A 263 1.49 3.42 24.73
N TYR A 264 1.26 2.55 23.75
CA TYR A 264 1.58 1.14 23.78
C TYR A 264 2.42 0.77 22.56
N ARG A 265 3.32 -0.19 22.75
CA ARG A 265 4.06 -0.82 21.65
C ARG A 265 3.15 -1.76 20.88
N LEU A 266 3.26 -1.73 19.56
CA LEU A 266 2.59 -2.61 18.63
C LEU A 266 3.65 -3.18 17.67
N PRO A 267 4.37 -4.24 18.05
CA PRO A 267 5.18 -4.99 17.10
C PRO A 267 4.28 -5.56 15.99
N VAL A 268 4.70 -5.33 14.75
CA VAL A 268 4.06 -5.86 13.54
C VAL A 268 5.10 -6.68 12.80
N GLY A 269 4.78 -7.92 12.45
CA GLY A 269 5.79 -8.81 11.87
C GLY A 269 6.85 -9.27 12.87
N ASP A 270 7.70 -10.20 12.45
CA ASP A 270 8.92 -10.57 13.18
C ASP A 270 10.17 -9.96 12.51
N PRO A 271 11.37 -10.06 13.11
CA PRO A 271 12.59 -9.58 12.48
C PRO A 271 12.91 -10.24 11.14
N ALA A 272 12.41 -11.47 10.87
CA ALA A 272 12.59 -12.13 9.59
C ALA A 272 11.70 -11.51 8.51
N THR A 273 10.44 -11.20 8.82
CA THR A 273 9.52 -10.44 7.96
C THR A 273 10.11 -9.07 7.64
N ALA A 274 10.60 -8.33 8.62
CA ALA A 274 11.21 -7.01 8.38
C ALA A 274 12.42 -7.09 7.44
N ARG A 275 13.28 -8.12 7.58
CA ARG A 275 14.42 -8.35 6.68
C ARG A 275 13.99 -8.73 5.26
N ARG A 276 13.01 -9.63 5.11
CA ARG A 276 12.46 -10.01 3.80
C ARG A 276 11.91 -8.78 3.07
N GLN A 277 11.09 -7.99 3.75
CA GLN A 277 10.50 -6.78 3.17
C GLN A 277 11.56 -5.75 2.79
N ARG A 278 12.63 -5.63 3.59
CA ARG A 278 13.76 -4.78 3.24
C ARG A 278 14.44 -5.24 1.94
N GLN A 279 14.69 -6.54 1.77
CA GLN A 279 15.23 -7.09 0.53
C GLN A 279 14.31 -6.80 -0.66
N GLU A 280 13.00 -7.00 -0.51
CA GLU A 280 12.01 -6.70 -1.56
C GLU A 280 12.01 -5.22 -1.97
N ILE A 281 12.13 -4.30 -1.00
CA ILE A 281 12.26 -2.86 -1.25
C ILE A 281 13.55 -2.56 -2.00
N GLU A 282 14.69 -3.05 -1.52
CA GLU A 282 16.01 -2.82 -2.13
C GLU A 282 16.07 -3.36 -3.56
N GLU A 283 15.58 -4.58 -3.79
CA GLU A 283 15.51 -5.20 -5.11
C GLU A 283 14.63 -4.39 -6.07
N TYR A 284 13.43 -4.00 -5.63
CA TYR A 284 12.50 -3.23 -6.45
C TYR A 284 13.08 -1.87 -6.87
N TYR A 285 13.58 -1.09 -5.90
CA TYR A 285 14.16 0.22 -6.21
C TYR A 285 15.45 0.09 -7.02
N SER A 286 16.30 -0.90 -6.75
CA SER A 286 17.50 -1.15 -7.55
C SER A 286 17.16 -1.42 -9.02
N GLU A 287 16.20 -2.31 -9.28
CA GLU A 287 15.77 -2.62 -10.65
C GLU A 287 15.13 -1.41 -11.35
N ALA A 288 14.32 -0.63 -10.63
CA ALA A 288 13.71 0.57 -11.20
C ALA A 288 14.74 1.67 -11.53
N LEU A 289 15.74 1.87 -10.67
CA LEU A 289 16.82 2.83 -10.93
C LEU A 289 17.75 2.37 -12.07
N LYS A 290 18.03 1.06 -12.18
CA LYS A 290 18.74 0.47 -13.33
C LYS A 290 17.97 0.70 -14.62
N GLU A 291 16.66 0.45 -14.63
CA GLU A 291 15.80 0.70 -15.81
C GLU A 291 15.94 2.14 -16.28
N VAL A 292 15.80 3.11 -15.38
CA VAL A 292 15.88 4.53 -15.72
C VAL A 292 17.27 4.90 -16.23
N THR A 293 18.32 4.43 -15.58
CA THR A 293 19.72 4.68 -15.95
C THR A 293 20.03 4.14 -17.35
N ARG A 294 19.65 2.89 -17.62
CA ARG A 294 19.81 2.23 -18.93
C ARG A 294 19.01 2.92 -20.02
N SER A 295 17.74 3.22 -19.76
CA SER A 295 16.87 3.95 -20.69
C SER A 295 17.45 5.33 -21.02
N ARG A 296 17.87 6.11 -20.02
CA ARG A 296 18.52 7.42 -20.21
C ARG A 296 19.77 7.31 -21.09
N ASP A 297 20.61 6.31 -20.83
CA ASP A 297 21.88 6.11 -21.53
C ASP A 297 21.68 5.69 -22.99
N LEU A 298 20.71 4.81 -23.25
CA LEU A 298 20.30 4.47 -24.61
C LEU A 298 19.75 5.69 -25.36
N LEU A 299 18.89 6.49 -24.73
CA LEU A 299 18.36 7.72 -25.33
C LEU A 299 19.48 8.73 -25.64
N LEU A 300 20.49 8.84 -24.76
CA LEU A 300 21.69 9.66 -25.00
C LEU A 300 22.48 9.20 -26.21
N VAL A 301 22.68 7.89 -26.36
CA VAL A 301 23.40 7.31 -27.51
C VAL A 301 22.59 7.48 -28.79
N ALA A 302 21.31 7.11 -28.80
CA ALA A 302 20.41 7.26 -29.94
C ALA A 302 20.32 8.73 -30.40
N GLY A 303 20.14 9.67 -29.46
CA GLY A 303 20.12 11.10 -29.75
C GLY A 303 21.47 11.63 -30.27
N ALA A 304 22.60 11.05 -29.86
CA ALA A 304 23.89 11.38 -30.47
C ALA A 304 24.01 10.84 -31.90
N LEU A 305 23.55 9.61 -32.16
CA LEU A 305 23.55 8.99 -33.48
C LEU A 305 22.67 9.74 -34.48
N ALA A 306 21.48 10.18 -34.07
CA ALA A 306 20.59 11.01 -34.88
C ALA A 306 21.28 12.31 -35.34
N ARG A 307 22.05 12.94 -34.43
CA ARG A 307 22.86 14.14 -34.70
C ARG A 307 24.16 13.86 -35.47
N GLY A 308 24.45 12.59 -35.77
CA GLY A 308 25.71 12.17 -36.40
C GLY A 308 26.95 12.34 -35.53
N LYS A 309 26.77 12.44 -34.21
CA LYS A 309 27.85 12.53 -33.23
C LYS A 309 28.13 11.12 -32.67
N ARG A 310 29.33 10.94 -32.11
CA ARG A 310 29.64 9.77 -31.28
C ARG A 310 29.36 10.12 -29.82
N SER A 311 28.55 9.33 -29.14
CA SER A 311 28.32 9.52 -27.70
C SER A 311 29.62 9.27 -26.93
N LYS A 312 29.94 10.15 -25.97
CA LYS A 312 31.08 9.95 -25.06
C LYS A 312 30.87 8.76 -24.12
N LEU A 313 29.61 8.37 -23.89
CA LEU A 313 29.22 7.24 -23.06
C LEU A 313 29.81 5.92 -23.56
N LEU A 314 29.95 5.78 -24.89
CA LEU A 314 30.56 4.60 -25.53
C LEU A 314 32.07 4.44 -25.27
N ARG A 315 32.67 5.27 -24.39
CA ARG A 315 34.05 5.13 -23.92
C ARG A 315 34.15 4.48 -22.54
N ASP A 316 33.01 4.35 -21.87
CA ASP A 316 32.87 3.79 -20.54
C ASP A 316 32.35 2.34 -20.68
N PRO A 317 33.21 1.32 -20.58
CA PRO A 317 32.84 -0.07 -20.87
C PRO A 317 31.76 -0.59 -19.92
N ASP A 318 31.84 -0.23 -18.64
CA ASP A 318 30.90 -0.70 -17.61
C ASP A 318 29.49 -0.18 -17.90
N ARG A 319 29.38 1.12 -18.24
CA ARG A 319 28.09 1.71 -18.63
C ARG A 319 27.56 1.16 -19.95
N VAL A 320 28.44 0.78 -20.88
CA VAL A 320 28.01 0.15 -22.14
C VAL A 320 27.41 -1.23 -21.87
N GLU A 321 28.07 -2.05 -21.06
CA GLU A 321 27.56 -3.37 -20.68
C GLU A 321 26.19 -3.26 -20.00
N GLU A 322 26.05 -2.36 -19.03
CA GLU A 322 24.76 -2.14 -18.37
C GLU A 322 23.67 -1.68 -19.33
N MET A 323 24.01 -0.76 -20.24
CA MET A 323 23.10 -0.23 -21.24
C MET A 323 22.66 -1.32 -22.24
N GLU A 324 23.57 -2.20 -22.65
CA GLU A 324 23.31 -3.31 -23.57
C GLU A 324 22.42 -4.40 -22.97
N ALA A 325 22.37 -4.51 -21.63
CA ALA A 325 21.45 -5.40 -20.92
C ALA A 325 19.97 -4.94 -21.00
N HIS A 326 19.69 -3.75 -21.51
CA HIS A 326 18.32 -3.26 -21.63
C HIS A 326 17.55 -3.97 -22.77
N PRO A 327 16.27 -4.36 -22.60
CA PRO A 327 15.52 -5.13 -23.60
C PRO A 327 15.42 -4.47 -24.98
N PHE A 328 15.46 -3.14 -25.05
CA PHE A 328 15.40 -2.37 -26.29
C PHE A 328 16.78 -1.84 -26.77
N ALA A 329 17.89 -2.37 -26.23
CA ALA A 329 19.23 -1.90 -26.60
C ALA A 329 19.51 -2.11 -28.08
N GLU A 330 19.26 -3.31 -28.62
CA GLU A 330 19.46 -3.60 -30.05
C GLU A 330 18.64 -2.66 -30.94
N ASP A 331 17.37 -2.45 -30.59
CA ASP A 331 16.43 -1.56 -31.28
C ASP A 331 16.98 -0.12 -31.38
N LEU A 332 17.53 0.41 -30.28
CA LEU A 332 18.01 1.80 -30.16
C LEU A 332 19.41 2.00 -30.75
N LEU A 333 20.31 1.02 -30.58
CA LEU A 333 21.70 1.11 -31.06
C LEU A 333 21.80 0.94 -32.59
N THR A 334 20.83 0.27 -33.21
CA THR A 334 20.80 0.00 -34.66
C THR A 334 19.99 1.02 -35.48
N LEU A 335 19.58 2.14 -34.88
CA LEU A 335 18.77 3.17 -35.57
C LEU A 335 19.49 3.88 -36.73
N GLY A 336 20.78 3.65 -36.97
CA GLY A 336 21.54 4.34 -38.00
C GLY A 336 22.03 5.72 -37.56
N ARG A 337 22.46 6.57 -38.50
CA ARG A 337 23.06 7.90 -38.21
C ARG A 337 22.62 8.95 -39.21
N LYS A 338 22.43 10.20 -38.74
CA LYS A 338 22.03 11.37 -39.55
C LYS A 338 20.86 11.05 -40.49
N GLU A 339 21.04 11.24 -41.79
CA GLU A 339 20.05 10.99 -42.85
C GLU A 339 19.59 9.52 -42.92
N LYS A 340 20.42 8.59 -42.42
CA LYS A 340 20.08 7.16 -42.32
C LYS A 340 19.44 6.80 -40.97
N PHE A 341 19.11 7.78 -40.13
CA PHE A 341 18.47 7.53 -38.85
C PHE A 341 17.01 7.10 -39.06
N ALA A 342 16.64 5.95 -38.52
CA ALA A 342 15.34 5.32 -38.71
C ALA A 342 14.27 5.97 -37.81
N PHE A 343 13.79 7.16 -38.17
CA PHE A 343 12.82 7.92 -37.38
C PHE A 343 11.54 7.16 -37.09
N ALA A 344 11.02 6.36 -38.02
CA ALA A 344 9.81 5.57 -37.79
C ALA A 344 9.99 4.58 -36.62
N ARG A 345 11.14 3.87 -36.57
CA ARG A 345 11.47 2.94 -35.47
C ARG A 345 11.75 3.71 -34.17
N TRP A 346 12.44 4.85 -34.25
CA TRP A 346 12.62 5.75 -33.11
C TRP A 346 11.28 6.17 -32.51
N ARG A 347 10.31 6.59 -33.33
CA ARG A 347 8.96 6.95 -32.89
C ARG A 347 8.26 5.79 -32.20
N GLN A 348 8.25 4.61 -32.81
CA GLN A 348 7.68 3.42 -32.19
C GLN A 348 8.28 3.14 -30.79
N LEU A 349 9.58 3.35 -30.63
CA LEU A 349 10.25 3.15 -29.35
C LEU A 349 9.81 4.18 -28.29
N ILE A 350 9.82 5.48 -28.63
CA ILE A 350 9.56 6.54 -27.66
C ILE A 350 8.08 6.87 -27.46
N ASP A 351 7.21 6.51 -28.40
CA ASP A 351 5.76 6.71 -28.32
C ASP A 351 5.06 5.53 -27.64
N GLU A 352 5.56 4.31 -27.83
CA GLU A 352 4.83 3.10 -27.44
C GLU A 352 5.66 2.24 -26.49
N LYS A 353 6.77 1.66 -26.98
CA LYS A 353 7.49 0.58 -26.27
C LYS A 353 8.06 1.03 -24.92
N LEU A 354 8.81 2.14 -24.91
CA LEU A 354 9.41 2.68 -23.69
C LEU A 354 8.35 3.18 -22.71
N PRO A 355 7.37 4.02 -23.11
CA PRO A 355 6.30 4.44 -22.20
C PRO A 355 5.50 3.30 -21.58
N GLN A 356 5.15 2.25 -22.34
CA GLN A 356 4.45 1.09 -21.82
C GLN A 356 5.25 0.40 -20.70
N ARG A 357 6.56 0.22 -20.91
CA ARG A 357 7.46 -0.37 -19.90
C ARG A 357 7.57 0.51 -18.65
N TRP A 358 7.77 1.81 -18.83
CA TRP A 358 7.90 2.76 -17.73
C TRP A 358 6.59 2.91 -16.94
N GLN A 359 5.44 2.81 -17.58
CA GLN A 359 4.14 2.89 -16.92
C GLN A 359 3.94 1.72 -15.95
N VAL A 360 4.36 0.51 -16.32
CA VAL A 360 4.32 -0.65 -15.42
C VAL A 360 5.20 -0.40 -14.20
N MET A 361 6.45 0.00 -14.41
CA MET A 361 7.42 0.17 -13.30
C MET A 361 7.19 1.43 -12.45
N GLY A 362 6.54 2.45 -13.01
CA GLY A 362 6.16 3.68 -12.31
C GLY A 362 4.80 3.61 -11.64
N ASN A 363 4.09 2.48 -11.72
CA ASN A 363 2.76 2.34 -11.13
C ASN A 363 2.85 2.38 -9.58
N PRO A 364 2.16 3.32 -8.91
CA PRO A 364 2.16 3.41 -7.44
C PRO A 364 1.73 2.12 -6.73
N ASP A 365 0.81 1.37 -7.34
CA ASP A 365 0.15 0.21 -6.71
C ASP A 365 1.10 -0.99 -6.58
N ILE A 366 2.15 -1.05 -7.39
CA ILE A 366 3.13 -2.15 -7.35
C ILE A 366 4.35 -1.81 -6.48
N ILE A 367 4.48 -0.58 -5.97
CA ILE A 367 5.62 -0.18 -5.14
C ILE A 367 5.49 -0.88 -3.78
N PRO A 368 6.40 -1.81 -3.43
CA PRO A 368 6.30 -2.56 -2.20
C PRO A 368 6.48 -1.63 -1.01
N TYR A 369 5.58 -1.73 -0.02
CA TYR A 369 5.67 -0.98 1.23
C TYR A 369 5.91 0.52 1.02
N SER A 370 5.22 1.14 0.06
CA SER A 370 5.35 2.56 -0.28
C SER A 370 5.17 3.49 0.92
N GLU A 371 4.36 3.09 1.90
CA GLU A 371 4.19 3.77 3.18
C GLU A 371 5.45 3.73 4.06
N LYS A 372 6.39 2.82 3.87
CA LYS A 372 7.67 2.84 4.60
C LYS A 372 8.56 3.99 4.09
N HIS A 373 8.63 4.20 2.77
CA HIS A 373 9.42 5.26 2.12
C HIS A 373 8.56 6.13 1.19
N PRO A 374 7.64 6.96 1.72
CA PRO A 374 6.69 7.72 0.89
C PRO A 374 7.39 8.73 -0.03
N GLY A 375 8.51 9.30 0.43
CA GLY A 375 9.35 10.21 -0.36
C GLY A 375 9.97 9.51 -1.57
N ALA A 376 10.54 8.32 -1.36
CA ALA A 376 11.12 7.51 -2.43
C ALA A 376 10.04 7.05 -3.42
N ALA A 377 8.89 6.57 -2.93
CA ALA A 377 7.76 6.14 -3.77
C ALA A 377 7.25 7.29 -4.66
N ARG A 378 7.09 8.49 -4.09
CA ARG A 378 6.71 9.69 -4.86
C ARG A 378 7.79 10.08 -5.87
N ASN A 379 9.05 10.09 -5.46
CA ASN A 379 10.16 10.45 -6.35
C ASN A 379 10.31 9.46 -7.50
N LEU A 380 10.00 8.18 -7.31
CA LEU A 380 10.04 7.18 -8.37
C LEU A 380 9.02 7.48 -9.49
N GLN A 381 7.81 7.87 -9.13
CA GLN A 381 6.79 8.29 -10.11
C GLN A 381 7.27 9.53 -10.89
N LEU A 382 7.83 10.51 -10.18
CA LEU A 382 8.39 11.72 -10.79
C LEU A 382 9.62 11.42 -11.66
N LEU A 383 10.41 10.41 -11.31
CA LEU A 383 11.57 9.96 -12.06
C LEU A 383 11.15 9.41 -13.42
N PHE A 384 10.17 8.49 -13.49
CA PHE A 384 9.66 7.97 -14.75
C PHE A 384 8.96 9.03 -15.61
N ALA A 385 8.20 9.94 -14.99
CA ALA A 385 7.62 11.09 -15.70
C ALA A 385 8.70 12.01 -16.29
N THR A 386 9.80 12.22 -15.55
CA THR A 386 10.94 13.02 -16.00
C THR A 386 11.71 12.31 -17.13
N LEU A 387 11.83 10.98 -17.06
CA LEU A 387 12.46 10.17 -18.11
C LEU A 387 11.64 10.22 -19.41
N TYR A 388 10.31 10.16 -19.30
CA TYR A 388 9.42 10.35 -20.45
C TYR A 388 9.61 11.73 -21.08
N LYS A 389 9.63 12.80 -20.28
CA LYS A 389 9.92 14.16 -20.77
C LYS A 389 11.30 14.23 -21.45
N TYR A 390 12.30 13.55 -20.89
CA TYR A 390 13.64 13.49 -21.45
C TYR A 390 13.65 12.85 -22.85
N ALA A 391 12.95 11.73 -23.04
CA ALA A 391 12.81 11.09 -24.35
C ALA A 391 12.19 12.03 -25.40
N ARG A 392 11.18 12.81 -25.00
CA ARG A 392 10.56 13.84 -25.87
C ARG A 392 11.54 14.95 -26.25
N LEU A 393 12.37 15.40 -25.31
CA LEU A 393 13.41 16.39 -25.56
C LEU A 393 14.50 15.87 -26.49
N GLU A 394 14.93 14.62 -26.32
CA GLU A 394 15.91 14.00 -27.23
C GLU A 394 15.35 13.89 -28.66
N SER A 395 14.06 13.57 -28.81
CA SER A 395 13.40 13.59 -30.11
C SER A 395 13.41 14.99 -30.72
N THR A 396 12.98 16.03 -29.98
CA THR A 396 13.02 17.42 -30.48
C THR A 396 14.41 17.79 -31.00
N VAL A 397 15.44 17.54 -30.19
CA VAL A 397 16.84 17.86 -30.53
C VAL A 397 17.34 17.04 -31.73
N ALA A 398 16.88 15.80 -31.90
CA ALA A 398 17.20 14.96 -33.05
C ALA A 398 16.60 15.50 -34.36
N TYR A 399 15.32 15.92 -34.33
CA TYR A 399 14.65 16.51 -35.50
C TYR A 399 15.26 17.86 -35.89
N GLU A 400 15.51 18.75 -34.91
CA GLU A 400 16.13 20.07 -35.14
C GLU A 400 17.50 19.96 -35.81
N ALA A 401 18.32 18.98 -35.40
CA ALA A 401 19.65 18.78 -35.96
C ALA A 401 19.67 18.37 -37.44
N LEU A 402 18.53 17.91 -37.98
CA LEU A 402 18.35 17.55 -39.38
C LEU A 402 17.52 18.59 -40.16
N GLY A 403 17.16 19.70 -39.53
CA GLY A 403 16.29 20.71 -40.14
C GLY A 403 14.86 20.21 -40.39
N LEU A 404 14.45 19.13 -39.72
CA LEU A 404 13.09 18.59 -39.83
C LEU A 404 12.14 19.35 -38.93
N LYS A 405 10.86 19.43 -39.33
CA LYS A 405 9.81 19.90 -38.43
C LYS A 405 9.68 18.94 -37.26
N ARG A 406 9.61 19.49 -36.06
CA ARG A 406 9.36 18.75 -34.82
C ARG A 406 8.09 17.89 -34.95
N HIS A 407 8.10 16.71 -34.34
CA HIS A 407 6.90 15.89 -34.20
C HIS A 407 5.84 16.56 -33.31
N GLU A 408 4.57 16.19 -33.46
CA GLU A 408 3.45 16.74 -32.67
C GLU A 408 3.53 16.37 -31.18
N ASN A 409 3.94 15.14 -30.88
CA ASN A 409 4.10 14.62 -29.51
C ASN A 409 5.39 15.05 -28.81
N ASP A 410 6.21 15.89 -29.46
CA ASP A 410 7.52 16.30 -28.95
C ASP A 410 7.45 17.59 -28.14
N PHE A 411 8.47 17.80 -27.32
CA PHE A 411 8.51 18.91 -26.38
C PHE A 411 8.36 20.27 -27.09
N VAL A 412 7.46 21.10 -26.55
CA VAL A 412 7.32 22.51 -26.91
C VAL A 412 7.95 23.35 -25.82
N ALA A 413 8.97 24.14 -26.18
CA ALA A 413 9.50 25.14 -25.27
C ALA A 413 8.44 26.22 -25.07
N ASN A 414 7.87 26.29 -23.86
CA ASN A 414 7.00 27.39 -23.42
C ASN A 414 7.78 28.43 -22.59
N PHE A 415 9.12 28.39 -22.64
CA PHE A 415 10.03 29.20 -21.83
C PHE A 415 10.99 29.98 -22.73
N ASP A 416 11.69 30.96 -22.15
CA ASP A 416 12.64 31.83 -22.86
C ASP A 416 13.94 31.13 -23.32
N TRP A 417 14.11 29.83 -23.06
CA TRP A 417 15.29 29.05 -23.46
C TRP A 417 14.96 27.88 -24.39
N GLY A 418 15.95 27.52 -25.22
CA GLY A 418 15.81 26.47 -26.23
C GLY A 418 15.86 25.03 -25.69
N PRO A 419 15.48 24.03 -26.51
CA PRO A 419 15.38 22.62 -26.12
C PRO A 419 16.68 22.01 -25.56
N GLU A 420 17.85 22.45 -26.02
CA GLU A 420 19.14 21.95 -25.50
C GLU A 420 19.39 22.32 -24.04
N THR A 421 18.95 23.51 -23.61
CA THR A 421 19.08 23.96 -22.21
C THR A 421 18.13 23.17 -21.32
N GLU A 422 16.88 23.01 -21.74
CA GLU A 422 15.89 22.20 -21.03
C GLU A 422 16.36 20.74 -20.88
N ARG A 423 16.92 20.17 -21.95
CA ARG A 423 17.49 18.81 -21.94
C ARG A 423 18.56 18.63 -20.87
N LYS A 424 19.44 19.62 -20.65
CA LYS A 424 20.46 19.56 -19.60
C LYS A 424 19.84 19.60 -18.20
N GLN A 425 18.87 20.50 -17.98
CA GLN A 425 18.18 20.62 -16.69
C GLN A 425 17.38 19.34 -16.36
N VAL A 426 16.75 18.71 -17.35
CA VAL A 426 16.03 17.45 -17.17
C VAL A 426 16.98 16.31 -16.83
N LEU A 427 18.16 16.23 -17.45
CA LEU A 427 19.19 15.25 -17.09
C LEU A 427 19.69 15.42 -15.64
N GLU A 428 19.91 16.67 -15.22
CA GLU A 428 20.28 16.98 -13.84
C GLU A 428 19.18 16.58 -12.87
N ARG A 429 17.91 16.83 -13.22
CA ARG A 429 16.77 16.40 -12.41
C ARG A 429 16.64 14.89 -12.30
N LEU A 430 16.87 14.14 -13.38
CA LEU A 430 16.91 12.67 -13.34
C LEU A 430 17.95 12.18 -12.34
N ARG A 431 19.16 12.75 -12.38
CA ARG A 431 20.22 12.41 -11.43
C ARG A 431 19.80 12.71 -9.99
N ASN A 432 19.27 13.90 -9.72
CA ASN A 432 18.85 14.28 -8.37
C ASN A 432 17.75 13.36 -7.82
N TYR A 433 16.83 12.88 -8.67
CA TYR A 433 15.84 11.89 -8.24
C TYR A 433 16.45 10.52 -7.94
N ILE A 434 17.41 10.06 -8.75
CA ILE A 434 18.14 8.81 -8.49
C ILE A 434 18.86 8.91 -7.15
N ASP A 435 19.68 9.95 -6.97
CA ASP A 435 20.46 10.17 -5.74
C ASP A 435 19.54 10.26 -4.51
N ALA A 436 18.41 10.97 -4.61
CA ALA A 436 17.45 11.10 -3.50
C ALA A 436 16.70 9.80 -3.17
N ILE A 437 16.44 8.93 -4.16
CA ILE A 437 15.83 7.62 -3.93
C ILE A 437 16.84 6.68 -3.28
N GLU A 438 18.08 6.64 -3.77
CA GLU A 438 19.16 5.83 -3.20
C GLU A 438 19.42 6.22 -1.74
N GLU A 439 19.51 7.53 -1.45
CA GLU A 439 19.66 8.03 -0.08
C GLU A 439 18.48 7.58 0.80
N ALA A 440 17.24 7.75 0.33
CA ALA A 440 16.05 7.42 1.11
C ALA A 440 15.87 5.91 1.39
N VAL A 441 16.38 5.04 0.53
CA VAL A 441 16.31 3.57 0.70
C VAL A 441 17.48 3.06 1.55
N ASN A 442 18.66 3.70 1.49
CA ASN A 442 19.86 3.28 2.23
C ASN A 442 19.97 3.85 3.66
N LEU A 443 19.24 4.91 4.01
CA LEU A 443 19.31 5.55 5.35
C LEU A 443 18.68 4.75 6.50
N ASP A 444 18.04 3.61 6.21
CA ASP A 444 17.35 2.75 7.20
C ASP A 444 18.26 1.65 7.79
N ASP A 445 19.59 1.89 7.83
CA ASP A 445 20.60 1.07 8.51
C ASP A 445 20.78 1.40 10.00
#